data_AF-A0A160F4N4-F1
#
_entry.id   AF-A0A160F4N4-F1
#
_cell.length_a   1.000
_cell.length_b   1.000
_cell.length_c   1.000
_cell.angle_alpha   90.00
_cell.angle_beta   90.00
_cell.angle_gamma   90.00
#
_symmetry.space_group_name_H-M   'P 1'
#
loop_
_entity.id
_entity.type
_entity.pdbx_description
1 polymer ?
#
loop_
_entity_poly.entity_id
_entity_poly.type
_entity_poly.pdbx_seq_one_letter_code
_entity_poly.pdbx_strand_id
1 'polypeptide(L)' 'MLYPSIDLLMEKLDSKYTLVSVAAKRARELQENEADLTIEKPVSKKFVGKALEEIAAGHIELIKEEK' A
#
# COMPACT_ATOMS: atom_id res chain seq x y z
N MET A 1 10.93 -12.16 3.94
CA MET A 1 10.19 -11.47 5.03
C MET A 1 9.29 -10.43 4.39
N LEU A 2 8.06 -10.26 4.89
CA LEU A 2 7.21 -9.14 4.49
C LEU A 2 7.84 -7.86 5.04
N TYR A 3 8.12 -6.91 4.16
CA TYR A 3 8.49 -5.55 4.49
C TYR A 3 7.45 -4.65 3.82
N PRO A 4 6.93 -3.62 4.51
CA PRO A 4 7.14 -3.23 5.92
C PRO A 4 6.45 -4.16 6.95
N SER A 5 6.66 -3.91 8.25
CA SER A 5 5.97 -4.63 9.33
C SER A 5 4.49 -4.24 9.41
N ILE A 6 3.64 -5.16 9.87
CA ILE A 6 2.20 -4.90 9.99
C ILE A 6 1.89 -3.81 11.01
N ASP A 7 2.67 -3.70 12.09
CA ASP A 7 2.44 -2.70 13.13
C ASP A 7 2.62 -1.28 12.60
N LEU A 8 3.66 -1.05 11.77
CA LEU A 8 3.89 0.24 11.09
C LEU A 8 2.72 0.62 10.17
N LEU A 9 2.15 -0.37 9.49
CA LEU A 9 1.00 -0.16 8.62
C LEU A 9 -0.27 0.15 9.42
N MET A 10 -0.42 -0.46 10.59
CA MET A 10 -1.55 -0.24 11.49
C MET A 10 -1.49 1.11 12.21
N GLU A 11 -0.33 1.77 12.29
CA GLU A 11 -0.24 3.17 12.75
C GLU A 11 -0.85 4.15 11.74
N LYS A 12 -0.83 3.80 10.45
CA LYS A 12 -1.35 4.63 9.34
C LYS A 12 -2.82 4.35 9.04
N LEU A 13 -3.32 3.18 9.43
CA LEU A 13 -4.63 2.65 9.03
C LEU A 13 -5.34 2.06 10.23
N ASP A 14 -6.58 2.49 10.50
CA ASP A 14 -7.33 2.09 11.70
C ASP A 14 -7.74 0.60 11.73
N SER A 15 -7.70 -0.11 10.60
CA SER A 15 -8.19 -1.49 10.51
C SER A 15 -7.36 -2.38 9.59
N LYS A 16 -7.08 -3.60 10.06
CA LYS A 16 -6.43 -4.68 9.28
C LYS A 16 -7.19 -4.99 8.00
N TYR A 17 -8.52 -4.93 8.03
CA TYR A 17 -9.35 -5.20 6.85
C TYR A 17 -9.22 -4.10 5.80
N THR A 18 -9.17 -2.84 6.26
CA THR A 18 -8.91 -1.69 5.39
C THR A 18 -7.52 -1.76 4.78
N LEU A 19 -6.50 -2.12 5.57
CA LEU A 19 -5.15 -2.33 5.06
C LEU A 19 -5.13 -3.36 3.92
N VAL A 20 -5.78 -4.50 4.12
CA VAL A 20 -5.82 -5.56 3.09
C VAL A 20 -6.58 -5.11 1.84
N SER A 21 -7.72 -4.44 1.97
CA SER A 21 -8.51 -4.01 0.82
C SER A 21 -7.78 -2.92 0.02
N VAL A 22 -7.17 -1.95 0.70
CA VAL A 22 -6.43 -0.84 0.09
C VAL A 22 -5.17 -1.36 -0.60
N ALA A 23 -4.39 -2.21 0.08
CA ALA A 23 -3.19 -2.80 -0.51
C ALA A 23 -3.54 -3.67 -1.74
N ALA A 24 -4.65 -4.41 -1.70
CA ALA A 24 -5.10 -5.22 -2.83
C ALA A 24 -5.57 -4.35 -4.01
N LYS A 25 -6.32 -3.28 -3.75
CA LYS A 25 -6.75 -2.33 -4.79
C LYS A 25 -5.53 -1.68 -5.44
N ARG A 26 -4.62 -1.15 -4.63
CA ARG A 26 -3.39 -0.51 -5.11
C ARG A 26 -2.48 -1.46 -5.88
N ALA A 27 -2.35 -2.70 -5.42
CA ALA A 27 -1.57 -3.71 -6.13
C ALA A 27 -2.13 -4.00 -7.54
N ARG A 28 -3.44 -3.92 -7.75
CA ARG A 28 -4.05 -4.04 -9.09
C ARG A 28 -3.75 -2.83 -9.97
N GLU A 29 -3.84 -1.63 -9.42
CA GLU A 29 -3.46 -0.40 -10.13
C GLU A 29 -2.00 -0.47 -10.60
N LEU A 30 -1.08 -0.86 -9.72
CA LEU A 30 0.33 -1.05 -10.06
C LEU A 30 0.58 -2.20 -11.05
N GLN A 31 -0.31 -3.19 -11.09
CA GLN A 31 -0.22 -4.29 -12.06
C GLN A 31 -0.68 -3.86 -13.45
N GLU A 32 -1.68 -2.98 -13.54
CA GLU A 32 -2.13 -2.38 -14.79
C GLU A 32 -1.15 -1.31 -15.29
N ASN A 33 -0.56 -0.54 -14.37
CA ASN A 33 0.30 0.58 -14.69
C ASN A 33 1.45 0.70 -13.68
N GLU A 34 2.53 -0.06 -13.91
CA GLU A 34 3.66 -0.12 -12.98
C GLU A 34 4.43 1.22 -12.86
N ALA A 35 4.26 2.12 -13.84
CA ALA A 35 4.81 3.48 -13.81
C ALA A 35 4.19 4.37 -12.72
N ASP A 36 3.01 4.01 -12.19
CA ASP A 36 2.33 4.76 -11.13
C ASP A 36 2.93 4.50 -9.75
N LEU A 37 3.99 3.67 -9.66
CA LEU A 37 4.72 3.43 -8.43
C LEU A 37 5.42 4.72 -7.97
N THR A 38 5.01 5.22 -6.82
CA THR A 38 5.51 6.48 -6.24
C THR A 38 6.84 6.34 -5.50
N ILE A 39 7.27 5.11 -5.22
CA ILE A 39 8.53 4.79 -4.54
C ILE A 39 9.63 4.43 -5.54
N GLU A 40 10.76 5.14 -5.47
CA GLU A 40 11.88 4.95 -6.41
C GLU A 40 12.60 3.60 -6.26
N LYS A 41 12.65 3.05 -5.05
CA LYS A 41 13.41 1.83 -4.73
C LYS A 41 12.59 0.89 -3.83
N PRO A 42 11.57 0.22 -4.38
CA PRO A 42 10.84 -0.77 -3.61
C PRO A 42 11.74 -1.94 -3.21
N VAL A 43 11.65 -2.37 -1.95
CA VAL A 43 12.31 -3.59 -1.47
C VAL A 43 11.57 -4.82 -1.99
N SER A 44 10.25 -4.71 -2.07
CA SER A 44 9.34 -5.74 -2.53
C SER A 44 9.31 -5.87 -4.04
N LYS A 45 9.47 -7.10 -4.52
CA LYS A 45 9.35 -7.43 -5.96
C LYS A 45 7.90 -7.60 -6.42
N LYS A 46 6.98 -7.92 -5.50
CA LYS A 46 5.55 -8.14 -5.81
C LYS A 46 4.77 -6.84 -5.64
N PHE A 47 3.77 -6.61 -6.50
CA PHE A 47 2.90 -5.43 -6.44
C PHE A 47 2.26 -5.20 -5.06
N VAL A 48 1.83 -6.27 -4.39
CA VAL A 48 1.27 -6.16 -3.02
C VAL A 48 2.28 -5.59 -2.04
N GLY A 49 3.54 -6.05 -2.09
CA GLY A 49 4.58 -5.52 -1.20
C GLY A 49 4.93 -4.06 -1.55
N LYS A 50 5.00 -3.73 -2.85
CA LYS A 50 5.17 -2.35 -3.31
C LYS A 50 4.07 -1.43 -2.79
N ALA A 51 2.81 -1.86 -2.86
CA ALA A 51 1.67 -1.14 -2.31
C ALA A 51 1.77 -0.95 -0.79
N LEU A 52 2.18 -1.98 -0.04
CA LEU A 52 2.40 -1.87 1.40
C LEU A 52 3.51 -0.86 1.73
N GLU A 53 4.58 -0.80 0.92
CA GLU A 53 5.65 0.19 1.09
C GLU A 53 5.17 1.62 0.82
N GLU A 54 4.32 1.84 -0.19
CA GLU A 54 3.71 3.16 -0.44
C GLU A 54 2.79 3.58 0.72
N ILE A 55 2.01 2.65 1.27
CA ILE A 55 1.14 2.90 2.44
C ILE A 55 2.00 3.31 3.65
N ALA A 56 3.08 2.57 3.93
CA ALA A 56 3.97 2.90 5.05
C ALA A 56 4.68 4.25 4.86
N ALA A 57 5.06 4.58 3.63
CA ALA A 57 5.63 5.89 3.29
C ALA A 57 4.61 7.03 3.39
N GLY A 58 3.31 6.73 3.44
CA GLY A 58 2.24 7.72 3.51
C GLY A 58 1.91 8.37 2.16
N HIS A 59 2.30 7.74 1.03
CA HIS A 59 1.97 8.22 -0.31
C HIS A 59 0.54 7.88 -0.74
N ILE A 60 -0.17 7.06 0.04
CA ILE A 60 -1.57 6.73 -0.18
C ILE A 60 -2.41 7.42 0.90
N GLU A 61 -3.00 8.55 0.53
CA GLU A 61 -4.08 9.14 1.31
C GLU A 61 -5.38 8.40 0.97
N LEU A 62 -5.94 7.69 1.94
CA LEU A 62 -7.29 7.20 1.82
C LEU A 62 -8.23 8.40 1.77
N ILE A 63 -8.65 8.77 0.57
CA ILE A 63 -9.86 9.57 0.42
C ILE A 63 -10.98 8.66 0.92
N LYS A 64 -11.38 8.83 2.18
CA LYS A 64 -12.65 8.30 2.67
C LYS A 64 -13.69 8.96 1.77
N GLU A 65 -14.30 8.21 0.86
CA GLU A 65 -15.54 8.64 0.26
C GLU A 65 -16.55 8.72 1.43
N GLU A 66 -16.67 9.92 2.01
CA GLU A 66 -17.83 10.26 2.83
C GLU A 66 -19.04 10.14 1.90
N LYS A 67 -19.89 9.16 2.20
CA LYS A 67 -21.12 8.90 1.49
C LYS A 67 -22.28 9.60 2.19
#